data_AF-A0AAV0MTS9-F1
#
_entry.id   AF-A0AAV0MTS9-F1
#
_cell.length_a   1.000
_cell.length_b   1.000
_cell.length_c   1.000
_cell.angle_alpha   90.00
_cell.angle_beta   90.00
_cell.angle_gamma   90.00
#
_symmetry.space_group_name_H-M   'P 1'
#
loop_
_entity.id
_entity.type
_entity.pdbx_description
1 polymer ?
#
loop_
_entity_poly.entity_id
_entity_poly.type
_entity_poly.pdbx_seq_one_letter_code
_entity_poly.pdbx_strand_id
1 'polypeptide(L)'
;KTLSGPVSDPAKLPRWNYDGSSTGQAAGEDSEVILYPQVIFRDPFRRGNHHLLVMCDAYTPAGDPIPTNKRHAAANIFGQIEAEEPLFGIEQEYTLLWKDSNRPLGWPLGGYPGPQGPYYCGIGADKAFGREIVDAHYNACLYAGVNISGINAEVMPGQWEFQIGPSPGISAADELWVARYILERITEMAGVVLSLDPKPIPVTNIVKIRALIFIEDESRGFTLYPTNLISLDVE
;
A
#
# COMPACT_ATOMS: atom_id res chain seq x y z
N LYS A 1 19.00 -7.81 -3.97
CA LYS A 1 20.09 -8.01 -4.95
C LYS A 1 21.14 -6.93 -4.71
N THR A 2 22.43 -7.25 -4.71
CA THR A 2 23.49 -6.24 -4.75
C THR A 2 23.79 -5.92 -6.21
N LEU A 3 23.83 -4.63 -6.57
CA LEU A 3 24.18 -4.16 -7.91
C LEU A 3 25.55 -3.49 -7.86
N SER A 4 26.25 -3.43 -8.99
CA SER A 4 27.60 -2.87 -9.09
C SER A 4 27.64 -1.34 -9.01
N GLY A 5 26.50 -0.66 -9.17
CA GLY A 5 26.42 0.79 -9.14
C GLY A 5 24.98 1.30 -9.03
N PRO A 6 24.80 2.63 -8.93
CA PRO A 6 23.49 3.25 -8.85
C PRO A 6 22.70 3.07 -10.15
N VAL A 7 21.38 2.91 -10.01
CA VAL A 7 20.43 2.78 -11.12
C VAL A 7 19.23 3.68 -10.84
N SER A 8 18.80 4.45 -11.84
CA SER A 8 17.62 5.33 -11.75
C SER A 8 16.52 4.97 -12.72
N ASP A 9 16.79 4.03 -13.64
CA ASP A 9 15.87 3.59 -14.69
C ASP A 9 15.49 2.13 -14.44
N PRO A 10 14.20 1.82 -14.17
CA PRO A 10 13.74 0.45 -13.94
C PRO A 10 14.11 -0.51 -15.07
N ALA A 11 14.14 -0.06 -16.33
CA ALA A 11 14.46 -0.91 -17.49
C ALA A 11 15.93 -1.39 -17.50
N LYS A 12 16.82 -0.71 -16.77
CA LYS A 12 18.23 -1.10 -16.61
C LYS A 12 18.46 -2.07 -15.45
N LEU A 13 17.44 -2.32 -14.62
CA LEU A 13 17.53 -3.31 -13.57
C LEU A 13 17.44 -4.72 -14.17
N PRO A 14 18.32 -5.65 -13.75
CA PRO A 14 18.22 -7.02 -14.21
C PRO A 14 16.93 -7.64 -13.67
N ARG A 15 16.22 -8.38 -14.51
CA ARG A 15 15.18 -9.31 -14.07
C ARG A 15 15.73 -10.22 -12.97
N TRP A 16 14.82 -10.72 -12.16
CA TRP A 16 15.15 -11.70 -11.13
C TRP A 16 14.06 -12.75 -11.07
N ASN A 17 14.21 -13.68 -10.15
CA ASN A 17 13.29 -14.79 -9.99
C ASN A 17 13.13 -15.08 -8.50
N TYR A 18 12.07 -15.80 -8.18
CA TYR A 18 11.83 -16.37 -6.86
C TYR A 18 11.15 -17.72 -7.01
N ASP A 19 11.09 -18.46 -5.90
CA ASP A 19 10.37 -19.72 -5.81
C ASP A 19 8.88 -19.45 -5.58
N GLY A 20 8.10 -19.50 -6.65
CA GLY A 20 6.66 -19.31 -6.66
C GLY A 20 5.88 -20.42 -5.94
N SER A 21 6.47 -21.61 -5.74
CA SER A 21 5.80 -22.66 -4.97
C SER A 21 5.68 -22.29 -3.49
N SER A 22 6.66 -21.55 -2.96
CA SER A 22 6.67 -21.02 -1.60
C SER A 22 5.71 -19.83 -1.39
N THR A 23 5.10 -19.31 -2.46
CA THR A 23 4.13 -18.20 -2.42
C THR A 23 2.77 -18.58 -3.01
N GLY A 24 2.56 -19.87 -3.35
CA GLY A 24 1.31 -20.34 -3.95
C GLY A 24 1.06 -19.85 -5.38
N GLN A 25 2.10 -19.44 -6.09
CA GLN A 25 2.03 -18.85 -7.44
C GLN A 25 2.53 -19.78 -8.55
N ALA A 26 3.16 -20.90 -8.21
CA ALA A 26 3.65 -21.90 -9.15
C ALA A 26 3.62 -23.31 -8.54
N ALA A 27 3.65 -24.35 -9.37
CA ALA A 27 3.72 -25.73 -8.91
C ALA A 27 5.14 -26.07 -8.40
N GLY A 28 5.28 -27.09 -7.55
CA GLY A 28 6.59 -27.46 -6.99
C GLY A 28 7.60 -27.99 -8.02
N GLU A 29 7.13 -28.60 -9.12
CA GLU A 29 7.96 -29.16 -10.18
C GLU A 29 8.42 -28.14 -11.24
N ASP A 30 7.74 -27.00 -11.31
CA ASP A 30 8.08 -25.84 -12.14
C ASP A 30 7.77 -24.57 -11.34
N SER A 31 8.65 -24.26 -10.41
CA SER A 31 8.37 -23.29 -9.35
C SER A 31 8.90 -21.89 -9.64
N GLU A 32 9.63 -21.69 -10.73
CA GLU A 32 10.28 -20.42 -11.02
C GLU A 32 9.26 -19.37 -11.48
N VAL A 33 9.25 -18.22 -10.81
CA VAL A 33 8.50 -17.03 -11.25
C VAL A 33 9.46 -15.87 -11.43
N ILE A 34 9.31 -15.14 -12.54
CA ILE A 34 10.21 -14.07 -12.95
C ILE A 34 9.66 -12.71 -12.53
N LEU A 35 10.49 -11.93 -11.86
CA LEU A 35 10.24 -10.54 -11.45
C LEU A 35 10.73 -9.58 -12.53
N TYR A 36 9.81 -8.75 -13.00
CA TYR A 36 10.06 -7.69 -13.96
C TYR A 36 10.05 -6.35 -13.21
N PRO A 37 11.18 -5.63 -13.13
CA PRO A 37 11.23 -4.31 -12.49
C PRO A 37 10.33 -3.31 -13.20
N GLN A 38 9.46 -2.62 -12.45
CA GLN A 38 8.49 -1.67 -13.00
C GLN A 38 8.75 -0.23 -12.55
N VAL A 39 8.96 -0.02 -11.25
CA VAL A 39 9.24 1.32 -10.71
C VAL A 39 10.23 1.23 -9.54
N ILE A 40 11.01 2.30 -9.38
CA ILE A 40 12.05 2.45 -8.38
C ILE A 40 11.63 3.51 -7.36
N PHE A 41 11.82 3.20 -6.08
CA PHE A 41 11.71 4.15 -4.97
C PHE A 41 13.00 4.14 -4.16
N ARG A 42 13.27 5.21 -3.40
CA ARG A 42 14.39 5.21 -2.44
C ARG A 42 14.06 4.29 -1.27
N ASP A 43 15.04 3.57 -0.75
CA ASP A 43 14.85 2.71 0.43
C ASP A 43 14.94 3.53 1.74
N PRO A 44 13.81 3.75 2.46
CA PRO A 44 13.82 4.56 3.68
C PRO A 44 14.49 3.86 4.88
N PHE A 45 14.70 2.56 4.80
CA PHE A 45 15.27 1.74 5.87
C PHE A 45 16.80 1.68 5.77
N ARG A 46 17.31 1.41 4.57
CA ARG A 46 18.76 1.37 4.32
C ARG A 46 19.37 2.77 4.13
N ARG A 47 18.54 3.74 3.74
CA ARG A 47 18.88 5.16 3.54
C ARG A 47 20.02 5.37 2.52
N GLY A 48 20.46 6.62 2.38
CA GLY A 48 21.42 7.02 1.36
C GLY A 48 20.80 7.13 -0.04
N ASN A 49 21.62 7.55 -1.00
CA ASN A 49 21.16 7.90 -2.35
C ASN A 49 21.25 6.74 -3.36
N HIS A 50 21.57 5.52 -2.90
CA HIS A 50 21.89 4.40 -3.77
C HIS A 50 21.11 3.11 -3.46
N HIS A 51 20.45 3.04 -2.29
CA HIS A 51 19.62 1.90 -1.92
C HIS A 51 18.18 2.13 -2.39
N LEU A 52 17.61 1.11 -3.02
CA LEU A 52 16.35 1.20 -3.75
C LEU A 52 15.36 0.14 -3.24
N LEU A 53 14.10 0.52 -3.21
CA LEU A 53 12.98 -0.41 -3.31
C LEU A 53 12.59 -0.50 -4.78
N VAL A 54 12.29 -1.70 -5.25
CA VAL A 54 11.90 -1.96 -6.64
C VAL A 54 10.57 -2.70 -6.61
N MET A 55 9.52 -2.05 -7.09
CA MET A 55 8.25 -2.71 -7.32
C MET A 55 8.36 -3.49 -8.63
N CYS A 56 7.96 -4.76 -8.57
CA CYS A 56 7.98 -5.65 -9.72
C CYS A 56 6.57 -6.19 -9.97
N ASP A 57 6.31 -6.56 -11.21
CA ASP A 57 5.26 -7.51 -11.55
C ASP A 57 5.87 -8.87 -11.92
N ALA A 58 5.01 -9.89 -12.07
CA ALA A 58 5.41 -11.29 -12.06
C ALA A 58 4.95 -12.05 -13.29
N TYR A 59 5.83 -12.90 -13.81
CA TYR A 59 5.65 -13.64 -15.06
C TYR A 59 6.16 -15.08 -14.93
N THR A 60 5.62 -15.97 -15.76
CA THR A 60 6.18 -17.31 -15.99
C THR A 60 7.56 -17.19 -16.68
N PRO A 61 8.38 -18.25 -16.68
CA PRO A 61 9.63 -18.28 -17.45
C PRO A 61 9.42 -18.10 -18.96
N ALA A 62 8.24 -18.47 -19.48
CA ALA A 62 7.85 -18.26 -20.88
C ALA A 62 7.55 -16.78 -21.21
N GLY A 63 7.41 -15.92 -20.20
CA GLY A 63 7.13 -14.49 -20.37
C GLY A 63 5.64 -14.13 -20.29
N ASP A 64 4.78 -15.04 -19.84
CA ASP A 64 3.35 -14.78 -19.66
C ASP A 64 3.07 -14.23 -18.26
N PRO A 65 2.16 -13.24 -18.08
CA PRO A 65 1.82 -12.73 -16.76
C PRO A 65 1.13 -13.84 -15.94
N ILE A 66 1.59 -14.06 -14.70
CA ILE A 66 0.94 -15.06 -13.82
C ILE A 66 -0.47 -14.62 -13.43
N PRO A 67 -1.39 -15.52 -13.01
CA PRO A 67 -2.79 -15.17 -12.74
C PRO A 67 -3.01 -14.06 -11.70
N THR A 68 -2.08 -13.92 -10.74
CA THR A 68 -2.10 -12.88 -9.70
C THR A 68 -1.46 -11.56 -10.14
N ASN A 69 -0.83 -11.49 -11.33
CA ASN A 69 -0.32 -10.24 -11.89
C ASN A 69 -1.47 -9.39 -12.46
N LYS A 70 -2.11 -8.60 -11.60
CA LYS A 70 -3.17 -7.66 -12.00
C LYS A 70 -2.62 -6.38 -12.62
N ARG A 71 -1.34 -6.06 -12.34
CA ARG A 71 -0.67 -4.86 -12.87
C ARG A 71 -0.58 -4.90 -14.39
N HIS A 72 -0.30 -6.05 -14.99
CA HIS A 72 -0.21 -6.20 -16.44
C HIS A 72 -1.50 -5.76 -17.16
N ALA A 73 -2.66 -6.23 -16.69
CA ALA A 73 -3.96 -5.84 -17.25
C ALA A 73 -4.25 -4.34 -17.04
N ALA A 74 -3.95 -3.81 -15.85
CA ALA A 74 -4.13 -2.39 -15.56
C ALA A 74 -3.24 -1.50 -16.45
N ALA A 75 -1.97 -1.87 -16.64
CA ALA A 75 -1.04 -1.16 -17.50
C ALA A 75 -1.53 -1.08 -18.95
N ASN A 76 -2.11 -2.17 -19.48
CA ASN A 76 -2.71 -2.18 -20.81
C ASN A 76 -3.89 -1.21 -20.93
N ILE A 77 -4.75 -1.13 -19.90
CA ILE A 77 -5.87 -0.18 -19.87
C ILE A 77 -5.35 1.25 -19.83
N PHE A 78 -4.44 1.57 -18.92
CA PHE A 78 -3.89 2.93 -18.81
C PHE A 78 -3.12 3.38 -20.05
N GLY A 79 -2.45 2.46 -20.75
CA GLY A 79 -1.83 2.75 -22.05
C GLY A 79 -2.82 3.08 -23.17
N GLN A 80 -4.08 2.63 -23.07
CA GLN A 80 -5.14 2.96 -24.05
C GLN A 80 -5.79 4.32 -23.78
N ILE A 81 -5.70 4.84 -22.56
CA ILE A 81 -6.34 6.09 -22.12
C ILE A 81 -5.32 7.15 -21.69
N GLU A 82 -4.07 7.05 -22.15
CA GLU A 82 -2.99 7.95 -21.77
C GLU A 82 -3.33 9.42 -22.05
N ALA A 83 -4.04 9.70 -23.16
CA ALA A 83 -4.46 11.05 -23.54
C ALA A 83 -5.48 11.70 -22.59
N GLU A 84 -6.16 10.92 -21.74
CA GLU A 84 -7.14 11.43 -20.77
C GLU A 84 -6.48 11.84 -19.44
N GLU A 85 -5.17 11.57 -19.27
CA GLU A 85 -4.37 11.90 -18.08
C GLU A 85 -5.09 11.65 -16.73
N PRO A 86 -5.66 10.45 -16.49
CA PRO A 86 -6.48 10.21 -15.31
C PRO A 86 -5.63 10.24 -14.03
N LEU A 87 -6.07 11.03 -13.04
CA LEU A 87 -5.44 11.15 -11.73
C LEU A 87 -6.27 10.40 -10.67
N PHE A 88 -5.59 9.74 -9.75
CA PHE A 88 -6.20 8.95 -8.69
C PHE A 88 -5.73 9.42 -7.32
N GLY A 89 -6.67 9.65 -6.41
CA GLY A 89 -6.43 9.74 -4.97
C GLY A 89 -6.95 8.49 -4.29
N ILE A 90 -6.15 7.83 -3.44
CA ILE A 90 -6.55 6.59 -2.77
C ILE A 90 -6.39 6.74 -1.26
N GLU A 91 -7.49 6.57 -0.53
CA GLU A 91 -7.56 6.57 0.93
C GLU A 91 -7.48 5.12 1.42
N GLN A 92 -6.38 4.74 2.09
CA GLN A 92 -6.17 3.41 2.64
C GLN A 92 -6.36 3.43 4.17
N GLU A 93 -7.48 2.90 4.64
CA GLU A 93 -7.65 2.62 6.07
C GLU A 93 -6.93 1.31 6.45
N TYR A 94 -6.53 1.17 7.70
CA TYR A 94 -5.92 -0.03 8.25
C TYR A 94 -6.06 -0.09 9.77
N THR A 95 -5.86 -1.27 10.35
CA THR A 95 -5.87 -1.45 11.81
C THR A 95 -4.54 -2.02 12.29
N LEU A 96 -4.02 -1.45 13.38
CA LEU A 96 -2.85 -1.95 14.10
C LEU A 96 -3.29 -2.91 15.21
N LEU A 97 -2.73 -4.11 15.22
CA LEU A 97 -3.07 -5.19 16.15
C LEU A 97 -1.86 -5.61 17.01
N TRP A 98 -2.11 -5.95 18.27
CA TRP A 98 -1.11 -6.59 19.12
C TRP A 98 -0.81 -7.99 18.60
N LYS A 99 0.47 -8.27 18.34
CA LYS A 99 0.93 -9.55 17.78
C LYS A 99 0.39 -10.78 18.52
N ASP A 100 0.46 -10.79 19.85
CA ASP A 100 0.14 -11.99 20.63
C ASP A 100 -1.36 -12.21 20.84
N SER A 101 -2.15 -11.13 20.83
CA SER A 101 -3.59 -11.20 21.13
C SER A 101 -4.48 -11.00 19.90
N ASN A 102 -3.90 -10.58 18.77
CA ASN A 102 -4.60 -10.17 17.56
C ASN A 102 -5.71 -9.13 17.83
N ARG A 103 -5.52 -8.26 18.84
CA ARG A 103 -6.49 -7.22 19.22
C ARG A 103 -5.97 -5.83 18.84
N PRO A 104 -6.85 -4.88 18.47
CA PRO A 104 -6.41 -3.55 18.10
C PRO A 104 -5.68 -2.84 19.23
N LEU A 105 -4.67 -2.07 18.84
CA LEU A 105 -3.95 -1.21 19.76
C LEU A 105 -4.92 -0.26 20.47
N GLY A 106 -4.75 -0.11 21.79
CA GLY A 106 -5.64 0.69 22.64
C GLY A 106 -6.87 -0.04 23.16
N TRP A 107 -7.14 -1.28 22.75
CA TRP A 107 -8.21 -2.06 23.34
C TRP A 107 -7.78 -2.63 24.71
N PRO A 108 -8.67 -2.65 25.71
CA PRO A 108 -8.36 -3.24 27.00
C PRO A 108 -8.22 -4.76 26.88
N LEU A 109 -7.39 -5.36 27.74
CA LEU A 109 -7.26 -6.81 27.85
C LEU A 109 -8.63 -7.45 28.13
N GLY A 110 -9.07 -8.36 27.25
CA GLY A 110 -10.36 -9.07 27.40
C GLY A 110 -11.65 -8.24 27.26
N GLY A 111 -11.58 -6.95 26.91
CA GLY A 111 -12.76 -6.07 26.80
C GLY A 111 -12.83 -5.26 25.50
N TYR A 112 -13.82 -4.37 25.40
CA TYR A 112 -13.97 -3.41 24.30
C TYR A 112 -13.56 -2.01 24.78
N PRO A 113 -13.10 -1.12 23.88
CA PRO A 113 -12.83 0.26 24.25
C PRO A 113 -14.13 0.99 24.63
N GLY A 114 -14.00 2.21 25.16
CA GLY A 114 -15.15 3.11 25.32
C GLY A 114 -15.84 3.41 23.99
N PRO A 115 -17.06 3.98 24.02
CA PRO A 115 -17.82 4.27 22.81
C PRO A 115 -17.03 5.14 21.82
N GLN A 116 -17.39 5.04 20.54
CA GLN A 116 -16.81 5.87 19.48
C GLN A 116 -17.03 7.37 19.77
N GLY A 117 -16.09 8.20 19.32
CA GLY A 117 -16.15 9.65 19.53
C GLY A 117 -14.79 10.29 19.73
N PRO A 118 -14.01 9.90 20.76
CA PRO A 118 -12.77 10.60 21.09
C PRO A 118 -11.57 10.23 20.19
N TYR A 119 -11.70 9.20 19.34
CA TYR A 119 -10.58 8.58 18.62
C TYR A 119 -10.27 9.25 17.28
N TYR A 120 -11.30 9.58 16.49
CA TYR A 120 -11.13 10.21 15.17
C TYR A 120 -10.40 11.55 15.30
N CYS A 121 -9.25 11.66 14.61
CA CYS A 121 -8.32 12.79 14.73
C CYS A 121 -7.92 13.15 16.19
N GLY A 122 -8.08 12.23 17.14
CA GLY A 122 -7.86 12.46 18.55
C GLY A 122 -6.38 12.62 18.92
N ILE A 123 -6.12 13.29 20.04
CA ILE A 123 -4.78 13.42 20.64
C ILE A 123 -4.79 12.99 22.10
N GLY A 124 -3.67 12.44 22.57
CA GLY A 124 -3.51 11.92 23.94
C GLY A 124 -3.35 10.41 23.98
N ALA A 125 -2.67 9.93 25.01
CA ALA A 125 -2.35 8.51 25.21
C ALA A 125 -3.59 7.62 25.41
N ASP A 126 -4.72 8.21 25.75
CA ASP A 126 -6.03 7.57 25.92
C ASP A 126 -6.87 7.53 24.64
N LYS A 127 -6.39 8.12 23.53
CA LYS A 127 -7.16 8.28 22.28
C LYS A 127 -6.41 7.80 21.04
N ALA A 128 -5.13 8.14 20.91
CA ALA A 128 -4.33 7.90 19.71
C ALA A 128 -3.28 6.81 19.93
N PHE A 129 -3.58 5.60 19.46
CA PHE A 129 -2.73 4.43 19.70
C PHE A 129 -1.94 4.07 18.44
N GLY A 130 -0.61 4.03 18.54
CA GLY A 130 0.28 3.69 17.43
C GLY A 130 0.75 4.86 16.56
N ARG A 131 0.59 6.12 17.00
CA ARG A 131 1.00 7.31 16.24
C ARG A 131 2.46 7.29 15.79
N GLU A 132 3.35 6.72 16.59
CA GLU A 132 4.78 6.58 16.25
C GLU A 132 5.01 5.74 14.97
N ILE A 133 4.19 4.71 14.75
CA ILE A 133 4.21 3.90 13.51
C ILE A 133 3.73 4.76 12.34
N VAL A 134 2.64 5.50 12.54
CA VAL A 134 1.98 6.31 11.51
C VAL A 134 2.90 7.45 11.05
N ASP A 135 3.48 8.20 11.99
CA ASP A 135 4.39 9.30 11.69
C ASP A 135 5.70 8.79 11.06
N ALA A 136 6.20 7.62 11.50
CA ALA A 136 7.35 6.99 10.86
C ALA A 136 7.04 6.56 9.42
N HIS A 137 5.86 5.99 9.18
CA HIS A 137 5.38 5.61 7.84
C HIS A 137 5.25 6.80 6.91
N TYR A 138 4.60 7.88 7.38
CA TYR A 138 4.45 9.11 6.60
C TYR A 138 5.81 9.66 6.15
N ASN A 139 6.76 9.79 7.08
CA ASN A 139 8.11 10.25 6.77
C ASN A 139 8.88 9.29 5.86
N ALA A 140 8.70 7.98 6.02
CA ALA A 140 9.34 6.97 5.18
C ALA A 140 8.80 7.00 3.74
N CYS A 141 7.49 7.20 3.55
CA CYS A 141 6.87 7.38 2.23
C CYS A 141 7.39 8.65 1.54
N LEU A 142 7.42 9.79 2.23
CA LEU A 142 8.00 11.04 1.71
C LEU A 142 9.47 10.85 1.30
N TYR A 143 10.27 10.19 2.15
CA TYR A 143 11.66 9.87 1.81
C TYR A 143 11.74 8.96 0.58
N ALA A 144 10.91 7.92 0.49
CA ALA A 144 10.90 6.98 -0.62
C ALA A 144 10.55 7.64 -1.96
N GLY A 145 9.83 8.77 -1.92
CA GLY A 145 9.28 9.44 -3.09
C GLY A 145 7.87 8.95 -3.45
N VAL A 146 7.17 8.32 -2.50
CA VAL A 146 5.76 7.98 -2.63
C VAL A 146 4.95 9.28 -2.49
N ASN A 147 3.97 9.50 -3.36
CA ASN A 147 3.09 10.66 -3.33
C ASN A 147 2.02 10.55 -2.22
N ILE A 148 2.45 10.46 -0.97
CA ILE A 148 1.58 10.45 0.19
C ILE A 148 1.08 11.87 0.49
N SER A 149 -0.23 12.07 0.59
CA SER A 149 -0.84 13.40 0.71
C SER A 149 -1.43 13.68 2.09
N GLY A 150 -1.67 12.66 2.90
CA GLY A 150 -2.16 12.86 4.26
C GLY A 150 -2.24 11.59 5.10
N ILE A 151 -2.55 11.79 6.38
CA ILE A 151 -2.83 10.76 7.38
C ILE A 151 -3.88 11.27 8.38
N ASN A 152 -4.67 10.36 8.94
CA ASN A 152 -5.52 10.65 10.09
C ASN A 152 -5.73 9.42 10.96
N ALA A 153 -6.03 9.66 12.25
CA ALA A 153 -6.60 8.62 13.10
C ALA A 153 -8.06 8.38 12.70
N GLU A 154 -8.44 7.12 12.55
CA GLU A 154 -9.80 6.74 12.19
C GLU A 154 -10.71 6.59 13.42
N VAL A 155 -11.98 6.29 13.19
CA VAL A 155 -13.00 6.27 14.24
C VAL A 155 -12.77 5.17 15.28
N MET A 156 -12.15 4.04 14.91
CA MET A 156 -11.86 2.96 15.86
C MET A 156 -10.47 3.14 16.51
N PRO A 157 -10.30 2.86 17.82
CA PRO A 157 -8.99 2.83 18.47
C PRO A 157 -8.04 1.85 17.76
N GLY A 158 -6.85 2.36 17.41
CA GLY A 158 -5.84 1.60 16.67
C GLY A 158 -6.07 1.54 15.16
N GLN A 159 -7.14 2.16 14.65
CA GLN A 159 -7.40 2.32 13.22
C GLN A 159 -6.85 3.66 12.73
N TRP A 160 -6.28 3.65 11.54
CA TRP A 160 -5.65 4.79 10.90
C TRP A 160 -5.92 4.78 9.41
N GLU A 161 -5.69 5.91 8.77
CA GLU A 161 -5.77 6.08 7.33
C GLU A 161 -4.55 6.83 6.80
N PHE A 162 -4.10 6.48 5.60
CA PHE A 162 -3.19 7.31 4.81
C PHE A 162 -3.75 7.51 3.40
N GLN A 163 -3.43 8.65 2.79
CA GLN A 163 -3.87 8.98 1.44
C GLN A 163 -2.69 9.03 0.45
N ILE A 164 -2.85 8.39 -0.70
CA ILE A 164 -1.94 8.47 -1.86
C ILE A 164 -2.58 9.37 -2.90
N GLY A 165 -1.77 10.20 -3.56
CA GLY A 165 -2.19 10.97 -4.73
C GLY A 165 -2.54 12.43 -4.45
N PRO A 166 -2.93 13.18 -5.49
CA PRO A 166 -3.31 12.67 -6.82
C PRO A 166 -2.12 12.14 -7.62
N SER A 167 -2.22 10.89 -8.11
CA SER A 167 -1.17 10.22 -8.88
C SER A 167 -1.71 9.70 -10.22
N PRO A 168 -0.93 9.81 -11.33
CA PRO A 168 -1.42 9.48 -12.66
C PRO A 168 -1.48 7.97 -12.94
N GLY A 169 -2.62 7.51 -13.46
CA GLY A 169 -2.81 6.16 -14.01
C GLY A 169 -2.22 5.04 -13.15
N ILE A 170 -1.33 4.24 -13.76
CA ILE A 170 -0.73 3.05 -13.13
C ILE A 170 0.13 3.39 -11.90
N SER A 171 0.69 4.60 -11.83
CA SER A 171 1.58 4.99 -10.73
C SER A 171 0.87 5.04 -9.39
N ALA A 172 -0.43 5.37 -9.36
CA ALA A 172 -1.22 5.39 -8.12
C ALA A 172 -1.27 4.01 -7.46
N ALA A 173 -1.41 2.95 -8.25
CA ALA A 173 -1.39 1.58 -7.76
C ALA A 173 0.01 1.16 -7.30
N ASP A 174 1.05 1.50 -8.07
CA ASP A 174 2.44 1.20 -7.73
C ASP A 174 2.86 1.86 -6.39
N GLU A 175 2.50 3.13 -6.22
CA GLU A 175 2.74 3.90 -5.00
C GLU A 175 1.98 3.33 -3.80
N LEU A 176 0.72 2.95 -3.97
CA LEU A 176 -0.08 2.31 -2.90
C LEU A 176 0.56 1.01 -2.43
N TRP A 177 0.98 0.13 -3.35
CA TRP A 177 1.62 -1.13 -3.00
C TRP A 177 2.94 -0.93 -2.26
N VAL A 178 3.75 0.05 -2.68
CA VAL A 178 4.99 0.39 -1.98
C VAL A 178 4.72 1.05 -0.63
N ALA A 179 3.69 1.89 -0.51
CA ALA A 179 3.27 2.46 0.77
C ALA A 179 2.83 1.38 1.77
N ARG A 180 2.07 0.37 1.32
CA ARG A 180 1.69 -0.81 2.12
C ARG A 180 2.92 -1.60 2.56
N TYR A 181 3.86 -1.86 1.65
CA TYR A 181 5.13 -2.53 2.00
C TYR A 181 5.91 -1.76 3.07
N ILE A 182 6.04 -0.44 2.93
CA ILE A 182 6.75 0.39 3.91
C ILE A 182 6.03 0.34 5.26
N LEU A 183 4.70 0.42 5.28
CA LEU A 183 3.91 0.35 6.52
C LEU A 183 4.13 -0.98 7.25
N GLU A 184 4.01 -2.10 6.53
CA GLU A 184 4.16 -3.44 7.12
C GLU A 184 5.56 -3.68 7.67
N ARG A 185 6.59 -3.17 6.99
CA ARG A 185 7.99 -3.21 7.48
C ARG A 185 8.20 -2.35 8.72
N ILE A 186 7.49 -1.24 8.87
CA ILE A 186 7.54 -0.42 10.09
C ILE A 186 6.81 -1.12 11.23
N THR A 187 5.65 -1.74 10.97
CA THR A 187 4.94 -2.52 11.99
C THR A 187 5.75 -3.75 12.44
N GLU A 188 6.48 -4.40 11.53
CA GLU A 188 7.47 -5.45 11.85
C GLU A 188 8.49 -4.96 12.88
N MET A 189 9.11 -3.80 12.64
CA MET A 189 10.10 -3.20 13.54
C MET A 189 9.50 -2.80 14.90
N ALA A 190 8.21 -2.45 14.92
CA ALA A 190 7.48 -2.08 16.14
C ALA A 190 6.91 -3.30 16.90
N GLY A 191 6.99 -4.52 16.34
CA GLY A 191 6.38 -5.70 16.93
C GLY A 191 4.85 -5.68 16.93
N VAL A 192 4.25 -4.96 15.97
CA VAL A 192 2.81 -4.78 15.78
C VAL A 192 2.38 -5.48 14.49
N VAL A 193 1.16 -6.01 14.45
CA VAL A 193 0.58 -6.63 13.26
C VAL A 193 -0.25 -5.59 12.51
N LEU A 194 -0.03 -5.49 11.20
CA LEU A 194 -0.85 -4.71 10.29
C LEU A 194 -2.03 -5.56 9.80
N SER A 195 -3.24 -5.02 9.84
CA SER A 195 -4.40 -5.63 9.19
C SER A 195 -5.04 -4.66 8.20
N LEU A 196 -5.17 -5.13 6.95
CA LEU A 196 -5.94 -4.49 5.88
C LEU A 196 -7.32 -5.16 5.69
N ASP A 197 -7.67 -6.11 6.56
CA ASP A 197 -8.95 -6.81 6.53
C ASP A 197 -10.08 -5.79 6.69
N PRO A 198 -11.15 -5.81 5.86
CA PRO A 198 -12.25 -4.87 5.96
C PRO A 198 -12.97 -4.95 7.31
N LYS A 199 -12.81 -6.04 8.06
CA LYS A 199 -13.44 -6.27 9.36
C LYS A 199 -12.52 -7.11 10.27
N PRO A 200 -11.43 -6.53 10.78
CA PRO A 200 -10.39 -7.26 11.51
C PRO A 200 -10.91 -7.94 12.80
N ILE A 201 -12.00 -7.43 13.37
CA ILE A 201 -12.78 -8.10 14.41
C ILE A 201 -14.28 -8.00 14.05
N PRO A 202 -15.11 -9.03 14.28
CA PRO A 202 -16.52 -9.04 13.86
C PRO A 202 -17.41 -7.87 14.33
N VAL A 203 -17.00 -7.13 15.37
CA VAL A 203 -17.73 -5.99 15.93
C VAL A 203 -17.09 -4.64 15.63
N THR A 204 -16.02 -4.59 14.83
CA THR A 204 -15.30 -3.34 14.55
C THR A 204 -15.93 -2.54 13.43
N ASN A 205 -15.51 -1.28 13.35
CA ASN A 205 -15.73 -0.47 12.16
C ASN A 205 -15.09 -1.14 10.95
N ILE A 206 -15.66 -0.83 9.78
CA ILE A 206 -15.18 -1.34 8.51
C ILE A 206 -13.91 -0.57 8.15
N VAL A 207 -12.84 -1.30 7.86
CA VAL A 207 -11.64 -0.79 7.20
C VAL A 207 -11.94 -0.68 5.71
N LYS A 208 -11.73 0.50 5.14
CA LYS A 208 -12.09 0.79 3.75
C LYS A 208 -10.88 1.19 2.92
N ILE A 209 -11.06 1.03 1.62
CA ILE A 209 -10.28 1.75 0.63
C ILE A 209 -11.24 2.59 -0.20
N ARG A 210 -10.93 3.88 -0.39
CA ARG A 210 -11.70 4.76 -1.28
C ARG A 210 -10.80 5.28 -2.36
N ALA A 211 -11.31 5.35 -3.58
CA ALA A 211 -10.62 5.94 -4.71
C ALA A 211 -11.39 7.16 -5.22
N LEU A 212 -10.69 8.28 -5.34
CA LEU A 212 -11.14 9.49 -6.01
C LEU A 212 -10.48 9.51 -7.39
N ILE A 213 -11.27 9.72 -8.44
CA ILE A 213 -10.77 9.82 -9.81
C ILE A 213 -11.02 11.24 -10.30
N PHE A 214 -9.97 11.87 -10.84
CA PHE A 214 -10.02 13.17 -11.48
C PHE A 214 -9.61 13.01 -12.94
N ILE A 215 -10.43 13.55 -13.84
CA ILE A 215 -10.10 13.68 -15.26
C ILE A 215 -10.21 15.16 -15.59
N GLU A 216 -9.18 15.71 -16.23
CA GLU A 216 -9.17 17.09 -16.69
C GLU A 216 -9.99 17.22 -17.97
N ASP A 217 -11.02 18.06 -17.95
CA ASP A 217 -11.81 18.42 -19.14
C ASP A 217 -11.51 19.89 -19.46
N GLU A 218 -10.89 20.16 -20.62
CA GLU A 218 -10.55 21.51 -21.08
C GLU A 218 -11.75 22.48 -21.09
N SER A 219 -12.98 21.95 -21.17
CA SER A 219 -14.22 22.74 -21.18
C SER A 219 -14.85 23.00 -19.81
N ARG A 220 -14.46 22.23 -18.77
CA ARG A 220 -15.12 22.23 -17.44
C ARG A 220 -14.18 22.26 -16.24
N GLY A 221 -12.87 22.16 -16.44
CA GLY A 221 -11.89 21.94 -15.37
C GLY A 221 -11.94 20.50 -14.83
N PHE A 222 -11.39 20.25 -13.64
CA PHE A 222 -11.39 18.92 -13.04
C PHE A 222 -12.80 18.42 -12.70
N THR A 223 -13.20 17.29 -13.28
CA THR A 223 -14.42 16.59 -12.89
C THR A 223 -14.08 15.46 -11.91
N LEU A 224 -14.66 15.52 -10.70
CA LEU A 224 -14.53 14.47 -9.71
C LEU A 224 -15.55 13.36 -9.99
N TYR A 225 -15.06 12.14 -10.21
CA TYR A 225 -15.88 10.94 -10.29
C TYR A 225 -15.75 10.17 -8.98
N PRO A 226 -16.74 10.22 -8.07
CA PRO A 226 -16.72 9.38 -6.89
C PRO A 226 -16.85 7.92 -7.31
N THR A 227 -15.90 7.07 -6.94
CA THR A 227 -16.10 5.62 -7.04
C THR A 227 -16.92 5.13 -5.86
N ASN A 228 -17.79 4.15 -6.08
CA ASN A 228 -18.46 3.46 -4.98
C ASN A 228 -17.39 2.82 -4.07
N LEU A 229 -17.64 2.78 -2.76
CA LEU A 229 -16.82 2.04 -1.79
C LEU A 229 -16.50 0.64 -2.32
N ILE A 230 -15.24 0.39 -2.66
CA ILE A 230 -14.78 -0.95 -3.00
C ILE A 230 -14.27 -1.53 -1.69
N SER A 231 -15.01 -2.45 -1.08
CA SER A 231 -14.38 -3.40 -0.16
C SER A 231 -13.52 -4.30 -1.04
N LEU A 232 -12.23 -3.98 -1.18
CA LEU A 232 -11.30 -4.91 -1.79
C LEU A 232 -11.14 -6.06 -0.80
N ASP A 233 -11.84 -7.16 -1.05
CA ASP A 233 -11.44 -8.45 -0.48
C ASP A 233 -10.02 -8.70 -1.00
N VAL A 234 -9.05 -8.59 -0.10
CA VAL A 234 -7.65 -8.94 -0.38
C VAL A 234 -7.57 -10.46 -0.29
N GLU A 235 -8.02 -11.15 -1.34
CA GLU A 235 -7.66 -12.56 -1.61
C GLU A 235 -6.34 -12.65 -2.38
#